data_AF-A0A6J4YG35-F1
#
_entry.id   AF-A0A6J4YG35-F1
#
_cell.length_a   1.000
_cell.length_b   1.000
_cell.length_c   1.000
_cell.angle_alpha   90.00
_cell.angle_beta   90.00
_cell.angle_gamma   90.00
#
_symmetry.space_group_name_H-M   'P 1'
#
loop_
_entity.id
_entity.type
_entity.pdbx_description
1 polymer ?
#
loop_
_entity_poly.entity_id
_entity_poly.type
_entity_poly.pdbx_seq_one_letter_code
_entity_poly.pdbx_strand_id
1 'polypeptide(L)'
;MNKIRAGDKRPAAFDYKSSRDKLIAKLFTRYPALVKIWARHSEIAEFSDSPWTGLAVPVSQCRLALVTTGGVHLSSQSPFNMQDPAGDPTFREIPANVSIENLEITHDYYDHTDADRD
;
A
#
# COMPACT_ATOMS: atom_id res chain seq x y z
N MET A 1 26.33 6.60 32.18
CA MET A 1 25.21 6.91 33.10
C MET A 1 24.56 8.20 32.66
N ASN A 2 23.48 8.14 31.87
CA ASN A 2 22.51 9.23 31.82
C ASN A 2 21.14 8.70 31.35
N LYS A 3 20.13 8.92 32.19
CA LYS A 3 18.76 8.42 32.10
C LYS A 3 18.03 9.05 30.92
N ILE A 4 17.44 8.24 30.05
CA ILE A 4 16.33 8.67 29.18
C ILE A 4 15.04 8.27 29.88
N ARG A 5 14.27 9.27 30.32
CA ARG A 5 12.96 9.13 30.94
C ARG A 5 11.91 8.84 29.87
N ALA A 6 11.10 7.83 30.18
CA ALA A 6 9.68 7.66 29.96
C ALA A 6 8.97 8.60 28.96
N GLY A 7 8.38 7.97 27.94
CA GLY A 7 6.94 8.07 27.73
C GLY A 7 6.45 9.32 27.02
N ASP A 8 6.94 9.58 25.81
CA ASP A 8 6.21 10.41 24.87
C ASP A 8 5.25 9.53 24.06
N LYS A 9 4.01 9.40 24.56
CA LYS A 9 2.89 8.86 23.78
C LYS A 9 2.59 9.85 22.67
N ARG A 10 3.36 9.79 21.59
CA ARG A 10 3.04 10.48 20.34
C ARG A 10 1.70 9.95 19.87
N PRO A 11 0.69 10.83 19.66
CA PRO A 11 -0.67 10.39 19.39
C PRO A 11 -0.70 9.52 18.14
N ALA A 12 -1.32 8.35 18.27
CA ALA A 12 -1.68 7.50 17.14
C ALA A 12 -2.48 8.34 16.15
N ALA A 13 -1.90 8.62 14.99
CA ALA A 13 -2.54 9.37 13.93
C ALA A 13 -2.34 8.60 12.63
N PHE A 14 -3.36 7.82 12.26
CA PHE A 14 -4.14 7.99 11.04
C PHE A 14 -5.26 6.94 11.06
N ASP A 15 -6.43 7.37 11.53
CA ASP A 15 -7.71 6.66 11.46
C ASP A 15 -8.31 6.88 10.07
N TYR A 16 -8.60 5.80 9.35
CA TYR A 16 -9.20 5.78 8.02
C TYR A 16 -10.65 6.29 8.06
N LYS A 17 -10.83 7.61 8.22
CA LYS A 17 -12.14 8.32 8.11
C LYS A 17 -12.04 9.86 8.16
N SER A 18 -11.13 10.48 7.44
CA SER A 18 -11.07 11.95 7.37
C SER A 18 -12.19 12.51 6.47
N SER A 19 -13.13 13.26 7.07
CA SER A 19 -14.19 14.00 6.36
C SER A 19 -13.67 14.93 5.26
N ARG A 20 -12.38 15.31 5.34
CA ARG A 20 -11.71 16.17 4.38
C ARG A 20 -11.53 15.51 3.02
N ASP A 21 -11.20 14.22 2.98
CA ASP A 21 -10.91 13.53 1.71
C ASP A 21 -12.20 13.25 0.95
N LYS A 22 -13.27 12.91 1.67
CA LYS A 22 -14.64 12.82 1.12
C LYS A 22 -15.13 14.17 0.60
N LEU A 23 -14.76 15.27 1.26
CA LEU A 23 -15.12 16.61 0.82
C LEU A 23 -14.36 17.00 -0.46
N ILE A 24 -13.05 16.72 -0.52
CA ILE A 24 -12.22 16.95 -1.71
C ILE A 24 -12.72 16.11 -2.87
N ALA A 25 -12.99 14.82 -2.65
CA ALA A 25 -13.58 13.94 -3.66
C ALA A 25 -14.93 14.47 -4.16
N LYS A 26 -15.83 14.89 -3.27
CA LYS A 26 -17.12 15.51 -3.66
C LYS A 26 -16.92 16.79 -4.47
N LEU A 27 -15.94 17.62 -4.12
CA LEU A 27 -15.61 18.85 -4.85
C LEU A 27 -15.05 18.55 -6.24
N PHE A 28 -14.16 17.56 -6.36
CA PHE A 28 -13.57 17.14 -7.64
C PHE A 28 -14.60 16.49 -8.56
N THR A 29 -15.50 15.67 -8.02
CA THR A 29 -16.62 15.11 -8.78
C THR A 29 -17.62 16.19 -9.21
N ARG A 30 -17.84 17.21 -8.38
CA ARG A 30 -18.75 18.33 -8.69
C ARG A 30 -18.17 19.30 -9.72
N TYR A 31 -16.85 19.51 -9.72
CA TYR A 31 -16.17 20.47 -10.59
C TYR A 31 -14.97 19.83 -11.31
N PRO A 32 -15.20 19.10 -12.41
CA PRO A 32 -14.16 18.35 -13.14
C PRO A 32 -13.02 19.22 -13.68
N ALA A 33 -13.25 20.53 -13.87
CA ALA A 33 -12.22 21.47 -14.30
C ALA A 33 -11.06 21.57 -13.29
N LEU A 34 -11.33 21.40 -11.99
CA LEU A 34 -10.30 21.41 -10.93
C LEU A 34 -9.37 20.20 -11.07
N VAL A 35 -9.91 19.02 -11.38
CA VAL A 35 -9.12 17.81 -11.66
C VAL A 35 -8.21 18.02 -12.87
N LYS A 36 -8.72 18.64 -13.95
CA LYS A 36 -7.92 18.95 -15.14
C LYS A 36 -6.82 20.00 -14.89
N ILE A 37 -7.02 20.92 -13.96
CA ILE A 37 -5.98 21.88 -13.57
C ILE A 37 -4.91 21.16 -12.74
N TRP A 38 -5.31 20.36 -11.76
CA TRP A 38 -4.40 19.57 -10.93
C TRP A 38 -3.59 18.56 -11.76
N ALA A 39 -4.23 17.79 -12.63
CA ALA A 39 -3.59 16.78 -13.47
C ALA A 39 -2.56 17.35 -14.45
N ARG A 40 -2.69 18.63 -14.85
CA ARG A 40 -1.69 19.31 -15.70
C ARG A 40 -0.40 19.66 -14.96
N HIS A 41 -0.45 19.69 -13.63
CA HIS A 41 0.68 20.07 -12.77
C HIS A 41 1.24 18.87 -12.01
N SER A 42 0.64 17.69 -12.15
CA SER A 42 1.17 16.44 -11.60
C SER A 42 2.16 15.82 -12.57
N GLU A 43 3.37 15.54 -12.09
CA GLU A 43 4.30 14.64 -12.77
C GLU A 43 3.76 13.21 -12.64
N ILE A 44 2.91 12.81 -13.58
CA ILE A 44 2.55 11.39 -13.74
C ILE A 44 3.73 10.75 -14.46
N ALA A 45 4.33 9.74 -13.85
CA ALA A 45 5.40 8.98 -14.48
C ALA A 45 4.88 8.35 -15.78
N GLU A 46 5.38 8.84 -16.92
CA GLU A 46 5.17 8.21 -18.22
C GLU A 46 6.34 7.24 -18.47
N PHE A 47 6.01 5.96 -18.60
CA PHE A 47 6.98 4.92 -18.96
C PHE A 47 6.88 4.67 -20.47
N SER A 48 7.98 4.89 -21.20
CA SER A 48 8.02 4.64 -22.65
C SER A 48 8.24 3.16 -23.00
N ASP A 49 8.70 2.36 -22.05
CA ASP A 49 8.94 0.93 -22.18
C ASP A 49 8.63 0.18 -20.87
N SER A 50 8.63 -1.14 -20.96
CA SER A 50 8.50 -2.01 -19.80
C SER A 50 9.89 -2.51 -19.39
N PRO A 51 10.26 -2.46 -18.10
CA PRO A 51 11.53 -2.99 -17.62
C PRO A 51 11.51 -4.53 -17.67
N TRP A 52 11.72 -5.09 -18.85
CA TRP A 52 11.72 -6.53 -19.10
C TRP A 52 13.13 -7.09 -19.05
N THR A 53 13.32 -8.14 -18.25
CA THR A 53 14.55 -8.94 -18.25
C THR A 53 14.21 -10.36 -18.69
N GLY A 54 14.84 -10.83 -19.77
CA GLY A 54 14.63 -12.19 -20.26
C GLY A 54 15.12 -13.25 -19.27
N LEU A 55 14.55 -14.45 -19.37
CA LEU A 55 15.00 -15.59 -18.55
C LEU A 55 16.44 -15.98 -18.92
N ALA A 56 17.30 -16.09 -17.91
CA ALA A 56 18.69 -16.50 -18.08
C ALA A 56 18.88 -18.03 -18.14
N VAL A 57 17.84 -18.80 -17.80
CA VAL A 57 17.87 -20.27 -17.72
C VAL A 57 16.61 -20.88 -18.35
N PRO A 58 16.64 -22.16 -18.76
CA PRO A 58 15.44 -22.87 -19.19
C PRO A 58 14.35 -22.85 -18.11
N VAL A 59 13.08 -22.85 -18.52
CA VAL A 59 11.92 -22.80 -17.62
C VAL A 59 11.95 -23.90 -16.55
N SER A 60 12.43 -25.10 -16.92
CA SER A 60 12.56 -26.23 -15.98
C SER A 60 13.56 -25.99 -14.84
N GLN A 61 14.39 -24.96 -14.93
CA GLN A 61 15.36 -24.55 -13.92
C GLN A 61 14.99 -23.24 -13.23
N CYS A 62 13.88 -22.60 -13.62
CA CYS A 62 13.43 -21.35 -13.01
C CYS A 62 12.88 -21.59 -11.59
N ARG A 63 13.11 -20.61 -10.72
CA ARG A 63 12.43 -20.49 -9.42
C ARG A 63 11.34 -19.43 -9.57
N LEU A 64 10.14 -19.73 -9.10
CA LEU A 64 8.99 -18.82 -9.16
C LEU A 64 8.77 -18.14 -7.81
N ALA A 65 8.48 -16.85 -7.83
CA ALA A 65 7.95 -16.11 -6.69
C ALA A 65 6.74 -15.30 -7.16
N LEU A 66 5.71 -15.22 -6.32
CA LEU A 66 4.56 -14.34 -6.53
C LEU A 66 4.73 -13.09 -5.66
N VAL A 67 4.60 -11.92 -6.27
CA VAL A 67 4.66 -10.63 -5.58
C VAL A 67 3.36 -9.90 -5.84
N THR A 68 2.76 -9.34 -4.80
CA THR A 68 1.52 -8.55 -4.88
C THR A 68 1.70 -7.22 -4.17
N THR A 69 1.08 -6.18 -4.71
CA THR A 69 0.98 -4.86 -4.08
C THR A 69 -0.35 -4.67 -3.35
N GLY A 70 -1.13 -5.74 -3.15
CA GLY A 70 -2.44 -5.68 -2.49
C GLY A 70 -2.39 -5.48 -0.97
N GLY A 71 -1.21 -5.34 -0.36
CA GLY A 71 -1.07 -5.06 1.07
C GLY A 71 -1.33 -6.26 1.99
N VAL A 72 -1.25 -7.49 1.48
CA VAL A 72 -1.43 -8.72 2.28
C VAL A 72 -0.20 -8.98 3.16
N HIS A 73 -0.41 -9.30 4.43
CA HIS A 73 0.64 -9.69 5.38
C HIS A 73 0.10 -10.64 6.46
N LEU A 74 0.99 -11.23 7.26
CA LEU A 74 0.59 -12.00 8.45
C LEU A 74 0.10 -11.07 9.56
N SER A 75 -0.88 -11.49 10.36
CA SER A 75 -1.31 -10.77 11.58
C SER A 75 -0.17 -10.54 12.59
N SER A 76 0.88 -11.36 12.54
CA SER A 76 2.07 -11.21 13.39
C SER A 76 3.09 -10.21 12.87
N GLN A 77 2.95 -9.79 11.60
CA GLN A 77 3.83 -8.81 10.97
C GLN A 77 3.28 -7.40 11.18
N SER A 78 4.18 -6.41 11.17
CA SER A 78 3.77 -5.01 11.20
C SER A 78 2.97 -4.65 9.94
N PRO A 79 1.79 -3.99 10.09
CA PRO A 79 1.03 -3.42 9.00
C PRO A 79 1.90 -2.51 8.11
N PHE A 80 1.51 -2.37 6.85
CA PHE A 80 2.20 -1.46 5.93
C PHE A 80 1.94 0.00 6.33
N ASN A 81 2.95 0.85 6.17
CA ASN A 81 2.83 2.28 6.43
C ASN A 81 2.07 3.00 5.31
N MET A 82 0.74 3.14 5.48
CA MET A 82 -0.10 3.89 4.53
C MET A 82 0.00 5.41 4.67
N GLN A 83 0.73 5.91 5.68
CA GLN A 83 0.86 7.34 5.93
C GLN A 83 2.01 7.98 5.15
N ASP A 84 2.92 7.18 4.58
CA ASP A 84 3.98 7.69 3.72
C ASP A 84 3.39 8.11 2.36
N PRO A 85 3.53 9.38 1.93
CA PRO A 85 3.10 9.82 0.61
C PRO A 85 3.77 9.08 -0.54
N ALA A 86 4.96 8.50 -0.33
CA ALA A 86 5.66 7.65 -1.29
C ALA A 86 5.30 6.16 -1.17
N GLY A 87 4.45 5.80 -0.19
CA GLY A 87 4.10 4.43 0.15
C GLY A 87 5.16 3.73 1.01
N ASP A 88 4.82 2.54 1.50
CA ASP A 88 5.76 1.67 2.23
C ASP A 88 6.62 0.87 1.23
N PRO A 89 7.95 1.07 1.17
CA PRO A 89 8.83 0.37 0.23
C PRO A 89 9.25 -1.02 0.71
N THR A 90 8.76 -1.48 1.86
CA THR A 90 9.11 -2.79 2.43
C THR A 90 8.22 -3.89 1.88
N PHE A 91 8.64 -5.14 2.06
CA PHE A 91 7.84 -6.32 1.71
C PHE A 91 7.60 -7.20 2.94
N ARG A 92 6.64 -8.11 2.81
CA ARG A 92 6.32 -9.12 3.82
C ARG A 92 6.34 -10.48 3.15
N GLU A 93 7.14 -11.40 3.70
CA GLU A 93 7.14 -12.78 3.25
C GLU A 93 5.97 -13.54 3.87
N ILE A 94 5.28 -14.34 3.06
CA ILE A 94 4.16 -15.17 3.49
C ILE A 94 4.54 -16.64 3.25
N PRO A 95 4.66 -17.45 4.32
CA PRO A 95 4.90 -18.88 4.18
C PRO A 95 3.75 -19.56 3.43
N ALA A 96 4.08 -20.53 2.56
CA ALA A 96 3.10 -21.23 1.74
C ALA A 96 2.10 -22.09 2.55
N ASN A 97 2.39 -22.36 3.82
CA ASN A 97 1.57 -23.18 4.72
C ASN A 97 0.76 -22.34 5.72
N VAL A 98 0.62 -21.03 5.51
CA VAL A 98 -0.20 -20.19 6.38
C VAL A 98 -1.69 -20.44 6.14
N SER A 99 -2.48 -20.47 7.21
CA SER A 99 -3.94 -20.43 7.10
C SER A 99 -4.41 -19.01 6.82
N ILE A 100 -5.46 -18.88 6.00
CA ILE A 100 -6.04 -17.60 5.55
C ILE A 100 -6.45 -16.72 6.73
N GLU A 101 -6.93 -17.32 7.82
CA GLU A 101 -7.33 -16.61 9.05
C GLU A 101 -6.19 -15.86 9.76
N ASN A 102 -4.93 -16.10 9.36
CA ASN A 102 -3.77 -15.38 9.88
C ASN A 102 -3.25 -14.31 8.89
N LEU A 103 -3.99 -14.05 7.81
CA LEU A 103 -3.71 -13.02 6.83
C LEU A 103 -4.55 -11.78 7.12
N GLU A 104 -3.92 -10.63 6.95
CA GLU A 104 -4.53 -9.31 7.06
C GLU A 104 -4.18 -8.48 5.82
N ILE A 105 -5.03 -7.50 5.53
CA ILE A 105 -4.86 -6.56 4.42
C ILE A 105 -4.71 -5.16 5.02
N THR A 106 -3.58 -4.52 4.70
CA THR A 106 -3.37 -3.09 4.97
C THR A 106 -3.19 -2.37 3.63
N HIS A 107 -4.28 -1.84 3.09
CA HIS A 107 -4.26 -1.10 1.82
C HIS A 107 -5.41 -0.08 1.71
N ASP A 108 -5.06 1.20 1.77
CA ASP A 108 -6.04 2.30 1.90
C ASP A 108 -6.78 2.68 0.60
N TYR A 109 -6.29 2.23 -0.56
CA TYR A 109 -6.74 2.73 -1.86
C TYR A 109 -7.78 1.86 -2.58
N TYR A 110 -8.25 0.76 -1.98
CA TYR A 110 -9.39 -0.02 -2.50
C TYR A 110 -10.26 -0.62 -1.38
N ASP A 111 -11.49 -0.98 -1.71
CA ASP A 111 -12.40 -1.66 -0.78
C ASP A 111 -12.08 -3.16 -0.74
N HIS A 112 -11.54 -3.63 0.38
CA HIS A 112 -11.15 -5.02 0.57
C HIS A 112 -12.20 -5.87 1.30
N THR A 113 -13.43 -5.37 1.49
CA THR A 113 -14.48 -6.09 2.24
C THR A 113 -14.83 -7.45 1.65
N ASP A 114 -14.75 -7.63 0.34
CA ASP A 114 -14.95 -8.95 -0.28
C ASP A 114 -13.78 -9.89 0.03
N ALA A 115 -12.54 -9.41 -0.04
CA ALA A 115 -11.35 -10.21 0.25
C ALA A 115 -11.27 -10.63 1.73
N ASP A 116 -11.79 -9.81 2.65
CA ASP A 116 -11.87 -10.15 4.08
C ASP A 116 -12.90 -11.24 4.40
N ARG A 117 -13.80 -11.57 3.45
CA ARG A 117 -14.89 -12.55 3.62
C ARG A 117 -14.60 -13.92 3.01
N ASP A 118 -13.54 -14.03 2.21
CA ASP A 118 -13.07 -15.27 1.60
C ASP A 118 -12.27 -16.13 2.60
#